data_AF-A0A7C2EPK2-F1
#
_entry.id   AF-A0A7C2EPK2-F1
#
_cell.length_a   1.000
_cell.length_b   1.000
_cell.length_c   1.000
_cell.angle_alpha   90.00
_cell.angle_beta   90.00
_cell.angle_gamma   90.00
#
_symmetry.space_group_name_H-M   'P 1'
#
loop_
_entity.id
_entity.type
_entity.pdbx_description
1 polymer ?
#
loop_
_entity_poly.entity_id
_entity_poly.type
_entity_poly.pdbx_seq_one_letter_code
_entity_poly.pdbx_strand_id
1 'polypeptide(L)'
;MALATEIAVRRAIQQVLLGVPGIGKVYPRYRRPLNEGRDEEFARLYVDSDKQVNVWMIRRLQRQPLVDEHNNLVSVTQVYQLLGHRGVVDSEDDDLASEARFQELIEAIAEAFEQNPTLGLDGVTHRALQIPSDIVDGFLGSIFCHIADCRLLVDVEDC
;
A
#
# COMPACT_ATOMS: atom_id res chain seq x y z
N MET A 1 8.12 5.52 26.34
CA MET A 1 7.22 4.33 26.35
C MET A 1 7.86 3.22 25.49
N ALA A 2 7.16 2.20 24.98
CA ALA A 2 7.75 1.31 23.98
C ALA A 2 7.36 1.80 22.58
N LEU A 3 8.33 1.92 21.66
CA LEU A 3 8.08 2.34 20.28
C LEU A 3 7.01 1.47 19.59
N ALA A 4 6.20 2.08 18.73
CA ALA A 4 5.22 1.35 17.94
C ALA A 4 5.90 0.25 17.11
N THR A 5 5.37 -0.98 17.21
CA THR A 5 5.93 -2.11 16.48
C THR A 5 5.69 -1.97 14.97
N GLU A 6 6.55 -2.59 14.16
CA GLU A 6 6.37 -2.65 12.71
C GLU A 6 4.99 -3.20 12.29
N ILE A 7 4.48 -4.21 13.03
CA ILE A 7 3.18 -4.82 12.78
C ILE A 7 2.06 -3.82 13.07
N ALA A 8 2.17 -3.01 14.13
CA ALA A 8 1.20 -1.98 14.47
C ALA A 8 1.15 -0.90 13.39
N VAL A 9 2.31 -0.36 12.99
CA VAL A 9 2.42 0.65 11.93
C VAL A 9 1.81 0.14 10.62
N ARG A 10 2.19 -1.06 10.18
CA ARG A 10 1.67 -1.68 8.97
C ARG A 10 0.16 -1.93 9.01
N ARG A 11 -0.39 -2.33 10.16
CA ARG A 11 -1.85 -2.45 10.33
C ARG A 11 -2.52 -1.09 10.23
N ALA A 12 -1.94 -0.05 10.82
CA ALA A 12 -2.49 1.28 10.75
C ALA A 12 -2.52 1.82 9.31
N ILE A 13 -1.43 1.65 8.54
CA ILE A 13 -1.40 1.93 7.09
C ILE A 13 -2.49 1.15 6.36
N GLN A 14 -2.66 -0.15 6.67
CA GLN A 14 -3.73 -0.96 6.08
C GLN A 14 -5.12 -0.40 6.40
N GLN A 15 -5.37 0.06 7.62
CA GLN A 15 -6.66 0.64 8.00
C GLN A 15 -6.94 1.96 7.27
N VAL A 16 -5.93 2.82 7.08
CA VAL A 16 -6.07 4.04 6.27
C VAL A 16 -6.49 3.68 4.84
N LEU A 17 -5.77 2.74 4.21
CA LEU A 17 -6.11 2.27 2.86
C LEU A 17 -7.52 1.67 2.78
N LEU A 18 -7.89 0.80 3.72
CA LEU A 18 -9.23 0.18 3.77
C LEU A 18 -10.35 1.19 3.99
N GLY A 19 -10.05 2.39 4.50
CA GLY A 19 -10.99 3.49 4.63
C GLY A 19 -11.26 4.23 3.32
N VAL A 20 -10.44 4.05 2.28
CA VAL A 20 -10.61 4.71 0.98
C VAL A 20 -11.70 4.01 0.17
N PRO A 21 -12.76 4.73 -0.26
CA PRO A 21 -13.79 4.15 -1.11
C PRO A 21 -13.20 3.57 -2.41
N GLY A 22 -13.56 2.33 -2.74
CA GLY A 22 -13.10 1.69 -3.97
C GLY A 22 -11.66 1.18 -3.94
N ILE A 23 -11.01 1.06 -2.78
CA ILE A 23 -9.63 0.54 -2.66
C ILE A 23 -9.44 -0.94 -3.06
N GLY A 24 -10.52 -1.71 -3.13
CA GLY A 24 -10.45 -3.15 -3.39
C GLY A 24 -9.79 -3.91 -2.24
N LYS A 25 -8.88 -4.82 -2.55
CA LYS A 25 -8.22 -5.69 -1.55
C LYS A 25 -6.92 -5.08 -1.05
N VAL A 26 -6.74 -4.98 0.27
CA VAL A 26 -5.49 -4.49 0.88
C VAL A 26 -4.81 -5.59 1.69
N TYR A 27 -3.58 -5.93 1.31
CA TYR A 27 -2.75 -6.89 2.02
C TYR A 27 -1.63 -6.20 2.79
N PRO A 28 -1.44 -6.51 4.09
CA PRO A 28 -0.35 -5.96 4.89
C PRO A 28 1.00 -6.59 4.53
N ARG A 29 1.09 -7.34 3.44
CA ARG A 29 2.32 -7.97 2.96
C ARG A 29 2.19 -8.24 1.47
N TYR A 30 3.32 -8.42 0.83
CA TYR A 30 3.34 -9.00 -0.49
C TYR A 30 2.69 -10.38 -0.45
N ARG A 31 1.69 -10.59 -1.30
CA ARG A 31 1.09 -11.90 -1.55
C ARG A 31 1.61 -12.38 -2.90
N ARG A 32 1.93 -13.67 -2.99
CA ARG A 32 2.17 -14.38 -4.25
C ARG A 32 1.32 -15.64 -4.22
N PRO A 33 0.70 -16.04 -5.33
CA PRO A 33 0.14 -17.39 -5.44
C PRO A 33 1.26 -18.40 -5.16
N LEU A 34 0.94 -19.53 -4.53
CA LEU A 34 1.96 -20.51 -4.15
C LEU A 34 2.56 -21.23 -5.38
N ASN A 35 1.82 -21.28 -6.48
CA ASN A 35 2.23 -21.90 -7.74
C ASN A 35 1.93 -20.97 -8.92
N GLU A 36 2.81 -20.95 -9.93
CA GLU A 36 2.75 -20.10 -11.13
C GLU A 36 1.54 -20.31 -12.06
N GLY A 37 0.48 -21.01 -11.65
CA GLY A 37 -0.58 -21.41 -12.58
C GLY A 37 -1.86 -22.00 -11.98
N ARG A 38 -2.35 -21.47 -10.85
CA ARG A 38 -3.76 -21.70 -10.50
C ARG A 38 -4.54 -20.40 -10.61
N ASP A 39 -5.21 -20.24 -11.75
CA ASP A 39 -6.15 -19.15 -12.03
C ASP A 39 -7.14 -18.95 -10.87
N GLU A 40 -7.54 -20.04 -10.20
CA GLU A 40 -8.41 -20.00 -9.02
C GLU A 40 -7.76 -19.32 -7.79
N GLU A 41 -6.49 -19.62 -7.49
CA GLU A 41 -5.81 -18.99 -6.34
C GLU A 41 -5.49 -17.52 -6.66
N PHE A 42 -5.08 -17.25 -7.90
CA PHE A 42 -4.89 -15.90 -8.39
C PHE A 42 -6.19 -15.09 -8.29
N ALA A 43 -7.29 -15.61 -8.84
CA ALA A 43 -8.60 -14.97 -8.79
C ALA A 43 -9.04 -14.73 -7.34
N ARG A 44 -8.90 -15.73 -6.47
CA ARG A 44 -9.22 -15.58 -5.05
C ARG A 44 -8.43 -14.46 -4.38
N LEU A 45 -7.13 -14.33 -4.69
CA LEU A 45 -6.26 -13.33 -4.07
C LEU A 45 -6.45 -11.94 -4.66
N TYR A 46 -6.61 -11.79 -5.96
CA TYR A 46 -6.46 -10.49 -6.62
C TYR A 46 -7.70 -10.01 -7.36
N VAL A 47 -8.60 -10.91 -7.73
CA VAL A 47 -9.82 -10.57 -8.48
C VAL A 47 -10.99 -10.42 -7.51
N ASP A 48 -11.73 -9.33 -7.62
CA ASP A 48 -12.94 -9.07 -6.84
C ASP A 48 -14.19 -9.70 -7.46
N SER A 49 -15.37 -9.41 -6.89
CA SER A 49 -16.65 -9.90 -7.40
C SER A 49 -16.99 -9.37 -8.78
N ASP A 50 -16.45 -8.20 -9.14
CA ASP A 50 -16.74 -7.47 -10.37
C ASP A 50 -15.74 -7.83 -11.49
N LYS A 51 -14.95 -8.90 -11.27
CA LYS A 51 -13.93 -9.39 -12.21
C LYS A 51 -12.83 -8.35 -12.48
N GLN A 52 -12.53 -7.51 -11.49
CA GLN A 52 -11.44 -6.55 -11.55
C GLN A 52 -10.31 -6.99 -10.63
N VAL A 53 -9.08 -6.74 -11.07
CA VAL A 53 -7.94 -6.67 -10.18
C VAL A 53 -7.94 -5.26 -9.60
N ASN A 54 -8.08 -5.15 -8.29
CA ASN A 54 -7.84 -3.92 -7.55
C ASN A 54 -7.24 -4.30 -6.20
N VAL A 55 -5.90 -4.34 -6.16
CA VAL A 55 -5.17 -4.87 -5.01
C VAL A 55 -4.00 -3.98 -4.63
N TRP A 56 -3.87 -3.76 -3.32
CA TRP A 56 -2.80 -3.00 -2.69
C TRP A 56 -1.99 -3.89 -1.77
N MET A 57 -0.67 -3.85 -1.88
CA MET A 57 0.24 -4.61 -1.04
C MET A 57 1.21 -3.68 -0.31
N ILE A 58 1.32 -3.88 1.00
CA ILE A 58 2.18 -3.08 1.88
C ILE A 58 3.46 -3.86 2.18
N ARG A 59 4.63 -3.26 2.00
CA ARG A 59 5.90 -3.81 2.48
C ARG A 59 6.82 -2.73 3.05
N ARG A 60 7.55 -3.04 4.12
CA ARG A 60 8.65 -2.18 4.58
C ARG A 60 9.87 -2.40 3.69
N LEU A 61 10.35 -1.34 3.05
CA LEU A 61 11.57 -1.32 2.26
C LEU A 61 12.81 -1.08 3.13
N GLN A 62 12.71 -0.17 4.10
CA GLN A 62 13.86 0.26 4.90
C GLN A 62 13.49 0.51 6.36
N ARG A 63 14.49 0.39 7.23
CA ARG A 63 14.44 0.75 8.66
C ARG A 63 15.73 1.50 9.00
N GLN A 64 15.60 2.75 9.40
CA GLN A 64 16.71 3.65 9.71
C GLN A 64 16.59 4.07 11.18
N PRO A 65 17.28 3.39 12.11
CA PRO A 65 17.29 3.80 13.51
C PRO A 65 18.14 5.06 13.70
N LEU A 66 17.65 5.98 14.52
CA LEU A 66 18.41 7.09 15.08
C LEU A 66 18.75 6.75 16.53
N VAL A 67 20.02 6.87 16.89
CA VAL A 67 20.51 6.64 18.25
C VAL A 67 21.12 7.92 18.82
N ASP A 68 21.09 8.06 20.14
CA ASP A 68 21.77 9.15 20.85
C ASP A 68 23.29 8.90 20.97
N GLU A 69 23.99 9.81 21.64
CA GLU A 69 25.43 9.70 21.93
C GLU A 69 25.81 8.49 22.81
N HIS A 70 24.82 7.88 23.48
CA HIS A 70 24.96 6.72 24.35
C HIS A 70 24.50 5.41 23.68
N ASN A 71 24.22 5.42 22.37
CA ASN A 71 23.66 4.30 21.60
C ASN A 71 22.25 3.84 22.04
N ASN A 72 21.48 4.67 22.74
CA ASN A 72 20.07 4.40 23.00
C ASN A 72 19.26 4.70 21.74
N LEU A 73 18.27 3.86 21.43
CA LEU A 73 17.35 4.08 20.32
C LEU A 73 16.41 5.25 20.64
N VAL A 74 16.48 6.32 19.85
CA VAL A 74 15.66 7.54 20.01
C VAL A 74 14.44 7.48 19.10
N SER A 75 14.66 7.16 17.82
CA SER A 75 13.59 7.06 16.84
C SER A 75 13.94 6.09 15.72
N VAL A 76 12.94 5.73 14.91
CA VAL A 76 13.11 4.88 13.73
C VAL A 76 12.30 5.45 12.58
N THR A 77 12.99 5.85 11.51
CA THR A 77 12.36 6.12 10.23
C THR A 77 12.19 4.82 9.45
N GLN A 78 10.98 4.54 8.98
CA GLN A 78 10.64 3.37 8.19
C GLN A 78 10.10 3.81 6.85
N VAL A 79 10.59 3.20 5.77
CA VAL A 79 10.07 3.44 4.43
C VAL A 79 9.18 2.28 4.05
N TYR A 80 7.91 2.56 3.79
CA TYR A 80 6.93 1.61 3.30
C TYR A 80 6.68 1.83 1.82
N GLN A 81 6.53 0.74 1.07
CA GLN A 81 5.94 0.74 -0.26
C GLN A 81 4.49 0.30 -0.17
N LEU A 82 3.62 1.01 -0.86
CA LEU A 82 2.24 0.65 -1.15
C LEU A 82 2.15 0.39 -2.66
N LEU A 83 2.15 -0.90 -3.03
CA LEU A 83 2.12 -1.30 -4.44
C LEU A 83 0.67 -1.63 -4.84
N GLY A 84 0.07 -0.77 -5.66
CA GLY A 84 -1.26 -0.92 -6.21
C GLY A 84 -1.23 -1.57 -7.58
N HIS A 85 -2.18 -2.47 -7.85
CA HIS A 85 -2.44 -2.99 -9.20
C HIS A 85 -3.93 -2.83 -9.51
N ARG A 86 -4.23 -2.30 -10.68
CA ARG A 86 -5.59 -2.18 -11.19
C ARG A 86 -5.69 -2.71 -12.62
N GLY A 87 -6.66 -3.57 -12.90
CA GLY A 87 -6.88 -4.12 -14.24
C GLY A 87 -8.21 -4.84 -14.31
N VAL A 88 -8.66 -5.22 -15.50
CA VAL A 88 -9.92 -5.94 -15.69
C VAL A 88 -9.64 -7.30 -16.34
N VAL A 89 -10.30 -8.34 -15.83
CA VAL A 89 -10.08 -9.72 -16.30
C VAL A 89 -10.81 -9.97 -17.61
N ASP A 90 -12.06 -9.50 -17.72
CA ASP A 90 -12.97 -9.80 -18.80
C ASP A 90 -14.09 -8.74 -18.82
N SER A 91 -13.89 -7.66 -19.58
CA SER A 91 -14.88 -6.59 -19.78
C SER A 91 -14.57 -5.86 -21.08
N GLU A 92 -15.62 -5.46 -21.79
CA GLU A 92 -15.55 -4.51 -22.92
C GLU A 92 -15.70 -3.05 -22.46
N ASP A 93 -15.88 -2.83 -21.15
CA ASP A 93 -15.97 -1.51 -20.54
C ASP A 93 -14.59 -0.99 -20.13
N ASP A 94 -13.95 -0.27 -21.05
CA ASP A 94 -12.63 0.34 -20.87
C ASP A 94 -12.60 1.37 -19.71
N ASP A 95 -13.75 1.94 -19.32
CA ASP A 95 -13.80 2.94 -18.25
C ASP A 95 -13.48 2.33 -16.87
N LEU A 96 -13.77 1.03 -16.67
CA LEU A 96 -13.55 0.33 -15.39
C LEU A 96 -12.07 0.12 -15.07
N ALA A 97 -11.28 -0.17 -16.11
CA ALA A 97 -9.84 -0.38 -16.01
C ALA A 97 -9.03 0.92 -16.12
N SER A 98 -9.64 2.01 -16.58
CA SER A 98 -8.90 3.18 -17.06
C SER A 98 -7.87 3.72 -16.07
N GLU A 99 -6.71 4.11 -16.60
CA GLU A 99 -5.64 4.82 -15.90
C GLU A 99 -6.19 6.02 -15.11
N ALA A 100 -7.13 6.76 -15.70
CA ALA A 100 -7.79 7.90 -15.06
C ALA A 100 -8.51 7.52 -13.75
N ARG A 101 -9.27 6.42 -13.72
CA ARG A 101 -9.90 5.91 -12.48
C ARG A 101 -8.87 5.42 -11.48
N PHE A 102 -7.74 4.92 -11.94
CA PHE A 102 -6.68 4.52 -11.03
C PHE A 102 -5.98 5.74 -10.41
N GLN A 103 -5.74 6.78 -11.21
CA GLN A 103 -5.21 8.06 -10.72
C GLN A 103 -6.16 8.68 -9.69
N GLU A 104 -7.46 8.74 -9.96
CA GLU A 104 -8.46 9.22 -8.98
C GLU A 104 -8.37 8.47 -7.65
N LEU A 105 -8.18 7.14 -7.69
CA LEU A 105 -7.99 6.33 -6.49
C LEU A 105 -6.67 6.65 -5.77
N ILE A 106 -5.58 6.85 -6.50
CA ILE A 106 -4.28 7.21 -5.92
C ILE A 106 -4.35 8.56 -5.21
N GLU A 107 -5.00 9.56 -5.81
CA GLU A 107 -5.23 10.87 -5.20
C GLU A 107 -6.08 10.74 -3.92
N ALA A 108 -7.15 9.94 -3.94
CA ALA A 108 -7.96 9.68 -2.76
C ALA A 108 -7.17 8.98 -1.64
N ILE A 109 -6.22 8.11 -1.98
CA ILE A 109 -5.30 7.50 -1.01
C ILE A 109 -4.36 8.55 -0.41
N ALA A 110 -3.78 9.43 -1.24
CA ALA A 110 -2.93 10.51 -0.77
C ALA A 110 -3.68 11.41 0.21
N GLU A 111 -4.90 11.83 -0.13
CA GLU A 111 -5.79 12.61 0.74
C GLU A 111 -6.08 11.90 2.06
N ALA A 112 -6.38 10.60 2.04
CA ALA A 112 -6.65 9.83 3.26
C ALA A 112 -5.44 9.78 4.22
N PHE A 113 -4.22 9.74 3.69
CA PHE A 113 -3.00 9.85 4.51
C PHE A 113 -2.80 11.28 5.02
N GLU A 114 -3.02 12.31 4.21
CA GLU A 114 -2.91 13.71 4.64
C GLU A 114 -3.89 14.06 5.77
N GLN A 115 -5.09 13.45 5.76
CA GLN A 115 -6.09 13.59 6.81
C GLN A 115 -5.75 12.78 8.08
N ASN A 116 -4.79 11.86 8.04
CA ASN A 116 -4.40 11.01 9.17
C ASN A 116 -2.87 10.98 9.40
N PRO A 117 -2.26 12.14 9.75
CA PRO A 117 -0.80 12.29 9.79
C PRO A 117 -0.09 11.41 10.83
N THR A 118 -0.83 10.86 11.80
CA THR A 118 -0.29 10.00 12.87
C THR A 118 -0.59 8.52 12.68
N LEU A 119 -1.33 8.15 11.63
CA LEU A 119 -1.91 6.81 11.46
C LEU A 119 -2.77 6.37 12.66
N GLY A 120 -3.21 7.29 13.52
CA GLY A 120 -3.91 6.99 14.78
C GLY A 120 -3.05 6.27 15.83
N LEU A 121 -1.72 6.39 15.77
CA LEU A 121 -0.80 5.78 16.72
C LEU A 121 -0.01 6.86 17.48
N ASP A 122 0.17 6.66 18.79
CA ASP A 122 1.01 7.54 19.61
C ASP A 122 2.49 7.42 19.20
N GLY A 123 3.18 8.56 19.10
CA GLY A 123 4.60 8.61 18.73
C GLY A 123 4.90 8.24 17.28
N VAL A 124 3.86 8.18 16.44
CA VAL A 124 4.01 7.90 15.01
C VAL A 124 3.56 9.11 14.23
N THR A 125 4.39 9.51 13.28
CA THR A 125 4.00 10.47 12.24
C THR A 125 4.44 9.93 10.89
N HIS A 126 3.84 10.41 9.82
CA HIS A 126 4.33 10.13 8.49
C HIS A 126 4.44 11.39 7.65
N ARG A 127 5.27 11.32 6.61
CA ARG A 127 5.34 12.32 5.56
C ARG A 127 4.27 12.02 4.52
N ALA A 128 3.83 13.03 3.78
CA ALA A 128 2.84 12.87 2.71
C ALA A 128 3.21 11.70 1.77
N LEU A 129 2.20 11.06 1.20
CA LEU A 129 2.39 9.95 0.28
C LEU A 129 3.24 10.39 -0.91
N GLN A 130 4.26 9.62 -1.24
CA GLN A 130 5.15 9.90 -2.35
C GLN A 130 4.83 8.97 -3.52
N ILE A 131 4.73 9.52 -4.71
CA ILE A 131 4.54 8.78 -5.96
C ILE A 131 5.81 8.97 -6.80
N PRO A 132 6.87 8.18 -6.56
CA PRO A 132 8.19 8.37 -7.16
C PRO A 132 8.25 8.17 -8.68
N SER A 133 7.26 7.51 -9.27
CA SER A 133 7.17 7.25 -10.70
C SER A 133 5.72 7.36 -11.16
N ASP A 134 5.52 7.59 -12.44
CA ASP A 134 4.19 7.52 -13.05
C ASP A 134 3.58 6.11 -12.92
N ILE A 135 2.29 5.99 -13.20
CA ILE A 135 1.62 4.71 -13.38
C ILE A 135 2.32 3.98 -14.53
N VAL A 136 2.65 2.71 -14.32
CA VAL A 136 3.26 1.85 -15.36
C VAL A 136 2.37 0.65 -15.61
N ASP A 137 2.42 0.13 -16.82
CA ASP A 137 1.70 -1.09 -17.14
C ASP A 137 2.56 -2.34 -16.94
N GLY A 138 1.93 -3.42 -16.50
CA GLY A 138 2.58 -4.70 -16.35
C GLY A 138 1.62 -5.82 -16.03
N PHE A 139 2.16 -7.04 -15.91
CA PHE A 139 1.36 -8.21 -15.59
C PHE A 139 1.39 -8.51 -14.09
N LEU A 140 0.21 -8.68 -13.50
CA LEU A 140 0.05 -9.41 -12.26
C LEU A 140 -0.48 -10.80 -12.62
N GLY A 141 0.38 -11.83 -12.54
CA GLY A 141 0.03 -13.16 -13.06
C GLY A 141 -0.22 -13.12 -14.57
N SER A 142 -1.42 -13.50 -15.00
CA SER A 142 -1.85 -13.48 -16.40
C SER A 142 -2.63 -12.21 -16.80
N ILE A 143 -2.87 -11.28 -15.86
CA ILE A 143 -3.71 -10.10 -16.09
C ILE A 143 -2.83 -8.88 -16.28
N PHE A 144 -3.11 -8.12 -17.34
CA PHE A 144 -2.50 -6.83 -17.61
C PHE A 144 -3.13 -5.76 -16.73
N CYS A 145 -2.30 -5.01 -16.01
CA CYS A 145 -2.72 -4.06 -15.00
C CYS A 145 -1.91 -2.76 -15.12
N HIS A 146 -2.55 -1.66 -14.77
CA HIS A 146 -1.87 -0.46 -14.31
C HIS A 146 -1.27 -0.72 -12.92
N ILE A 147 -0.06 -0.22 -12.68
CA ILE A 147 0.72 -0.45 -11.47
C ILE A 147 1.18 0.90 -10.92
N ALA A 148 0.91 1.12 -9.63
CA ALA A 148 1.35 2.30 -8.90
C ALA A 148 2.31 1.89 -7.77
N ASP A 149 3.52 2.44 -7.77
CA ASP A 149 4.50 2.30 -6.70
C ASP A 149 4.48 3.55 -5.83
N CYS A 150 3.72 3.54 -4.74
CA CYS A 150 3.67 4.63 -3.78
C CYS A 150 4.59 4.34 -2.59
N ARG A 151 5.11 5.40 -1.94
CA ARG A 151 5.97 5.30 -0.76
C ARG A 151 5.46 6.16 0.38
N LEU A 152 5.58 5.63 1.58
CA LEU A 152 5.24 6.33 2.82
C LEU A 152 6.44 6.27 3.77
N LEU A 153 6.94 7.44 4.18
CA LEU A 153 7.99 7.55 5.18
C LEU A 153 7.31 7.76 6.53
N VAL A 154 7.53 6.84 7.46
CA VAL A 154 6.93 6.83 8.78
C VAL A 154 8.02 6.97 9.83
N ASP A 155 7.92 8.01 10.63
CA ASP A 155 8.81 8.30 11.74
C ASP A 155 8.14 7.79 13.04
N VAL A 156 8.86 6.94 13.79
CA VAL A 156 8.41 6.36 15.06
C VAL A 156 9.34 6.83 16.17
N GLU A 157 8.84 7.60 17.11
CA GLU A 157 9.59 8.27 18.17
C GLU A 157 9.20 7.74 19.55
N ASP A 158 10.15 7.79 20.49
CA ASP A 158 9.86 7.46 21.89
C ASP A 158 9.14 8.64 22.55
N CYS A 159 7.91 8.40 23.01
CA CYS A 159 7.07 9.37 23.73
C CYS A 159 7.35 9.34 25.23
#